data_AF-A1ZLA9-F1
#
_entry.id   AF-A1ZLA9-F1
#
_cell.length_a   1.000
_cell.length_b   1.000
_cell.length_c   1.000
_cell.angle_alpha   90.00
_cell.angle_beta   90.00
_cell.angle_gamma   90.00
#
_symmetry.space_group_name_H-M   'P 1'
#
loop_
_entity.id
_entity.type
_entity.pdbx_description
1 polymer ?
#
loop_
_entity_poly.entity_id
_entity_poly.type
_entity_poly.pdbx_seq_one_letter_code
_entity_poly.pdbx_strand_id
1 'polypeptide(L)'
;MMKHTITRIYEIVVLLIVLGCLGQILWGAPTYDAQLSELQTAMNISWQQGHKKAVEDMENLEEDVHKNGNPREELESIKRAQLLIKKTTKINGLFERTNNQWHNGKQGFDALKRAVKKHADWINSEFGDFDLELVDPKHALAKYPHRSNATTIATKALIAEKKLQIQRLQAVILRKLGVDEITFTGCGLRSWQRVVPQTNVVQVGDTYTADLFLVKIRRYGSLTTRMYYNNKITGDGAVRFEVLQRGKQYWEAKFRYYTVDGKKDTTIVQKVYYEVK
;
A
#
# COMPACT_ATOMS: atom_id res chain seq x y z
N MET A 1 59.13 -18.94 42.34
CA MET A 1 57.96 -19.80 42.65
C MET A 1 56.61 -19.05 42.59
N MET A 2 56.51 -17.90 41.90
CA MET A 2 55.30 -17.03 41.89
C MET A 2 54.47 -17.12 40.59
N LYS A 3 55.06 -17.66 39.49
CA LYS A 3 54.40 -17.72 38.18
C LYS A 3 53.20 -18.68 38.15
N HIS A 4 53.26 -19.79 38.88
CA HIS A 4 52.16 -20.79 38.91
C HIS A 4 50.89 -20.30 39.59
N THR A 5 51.00 -19.42 40.59
CA THR A 5 49.84 -18.91 41.33
C THR A 5 49.04 -17.93 40.49
N ILE A 6 49.73 -17.06 39.73
CA ILE A 6 49.10 -16.10 38.83
C ILE A 6 48.36 -16.84 37.71
N THR A 7 48.97 -17.85 37.09
CA THR A 7 48.33 -18.64 36.03
C THR A 7 47.07 -19.35 36.52
N ARG A 8 47.08 -19.94 37.73
CA ARG A 8 45.89 -20.57 38.31
C ARG A 8 44.75 -19.59 38.58
N ILE A 9 45.05 -18.37 39.01
CA ILE A 9 44.03 -17.33 39.22
C ILE A 9 43.38 -16.96 37.88
N TYR A 10 44.17 -16.80 36.81
CA TYR A 10 43.63 -16.54 35.47
C TYR A 10 42.75 -17.69 34.96
N GLU A 11 43.18 -18.94 35.13
CA GLU A 11 42.39 -20.12 34.73
C GLU A 11 41.04 -20.17 35.45
N ILE A 12 41.01 -19.90 36.76
CA ILE A 12 39.77 -19.87 37.54
C ILE A 12 38.83 -18.74 37.08
N VAL A 13 39.37 -17.55 36.82
CA VAL A 13 38.58 -16.41 36.34
C VAL A 13 37.99 -16.70 34.95
N VAL A 14 38.77 -17.28 34.04
CA VAL A 14 38.29 -17.67 32.71
C VAL A 14 37.21 -18.75 32.80
N LEU A 15 37.38 -19.76 33.67
CA LEU A 15 36.37 -20.79 33.90
C LEU A 15 35.06 -20.21 34.45
N LEU A 16 35.13 -19.25 35.37
CA LEU A 16 33.95 -18.56 35.89
C LEU A 16 33.23 -17.72 34.83
N ILE A 17 33.97 -17.05 33.94
CA ILE A 17 33.38 -16.29 32.81
C ILE A 17 32.68 -17.26 31.85
N VAL A 18 33.34 -18.37 31.48
CA VAL A 18 32.76 -19.37 30.57
C VAL A 18 31.51 -20.01 31.19
N LEU A 19 31.54 -20.36 32.48
CA LEU A 19 30.38 -20.89 33.21
C LEU A 19 29.26 -19.86 33.34
N GLY A 20 29.59 -18.57 33.50
CA GLY A 20 28.62 -17.47 33.51
C GLY A 20 27.92 -17.31 32.15
N CYS A 21 28.68 -17.31 31.06
CA CYS A 21 28.14 -17.23 29.69
C CYS A 21 27.30 -18.46 29.34
N LEU A 22 27.76 -19.66 29.68
CA LEU A 22 26.99 -20.91 29.51
C LEU A 22 25.74 -20.92 30.39
N GLY A 23 25.82 -20.40 31.62
CA GLY A 23 24.66 -20.21 32.49
C GLY A 23 23.62 -19.29 31.85
N GLN A 24 24.04 -18.17 31.25
CA GLN A 24 23.12 -17.29 30.53
C GLN A 24 22.52 -17.93 29.27
N ILE A 25 23.28 -18.76 28.54
CA ILE A 25 22.77 -19.49 27.36
C ILE A 25 21.82 -20.62 27.75
N LEU A 26 22.12 -21.35 28.82
CA LEU A 26 21.33 -22.49 29.28
C LEU A 26 20.08 -22.10 30.08
N TRP A 27 20.10 -20.93 30.74
CA TRP A 27 19.01 -20.48 31.62
C TRP A 27 18.27 -19.24 31.09
N GLY A 28 18.88 -18.49 30.17
CA GLY A 28 18.26 -17.37 29.48
C GLY A 28 17.80 -17.80 28.10
N ALA A 29 16.67 -18.51 28.00
CA ALA A 29 15.98 -18.56 26.72
C ALA A 29 15.76 -17.10 26.26
N PRO A 30 16.17 -16.69 25.05
CA PRO A 30 15.93 -15.33 24.59
C PRO A 30 14.43 -15.09 24.63
N THR A 31 13.98 -14.24 25.54
CA THR A 31 12.59 -13.82 25.60
C THR A 31 12.38 -12.82 24.47
N TYR A 32 11.66 -13.24 23.44
CA TYR A 32 11.29 -12.38 22.31
C TYR A 32 10.25 -11.31 22.71
N ASP A 33 10.03 -11.10 24.02
CA ASP A 33 8.96 -10.29 24.57
C ASP A 33 9.10 -8.81 24.17
N ALA A 34 10.32 -8.28 24.14
CA ALA A 34 10.58 -6.91 23.66
C ALA A 34 10.20 -6.75 22.18
N GLN A 35 10.68 -7.66 21.32
CA GLN A 35 10.37 -7.65 19.88
C GLN A 35 8.88 -7.86 19.61
N LEU A 36 8.21 -8.74 20.37
CA LEU A 36 6.78 -8.97 20.28
C LEU A 36 5.95 -7.76 20.73
N SER A 37 6.44 -7.01 21.72
CA SER A 37 5.82 -5.75 22.17
C SER A 37 5.96 -4.63 21.13
N GLU A 38 7.15 -4.47 20.54
CA GLU A 38 7.37 -3.54 19.43
C GLU A 38 6.49 -3.90 18.22
N LEU A 39 6.43 -5.19 17.87
CA LEU A 39 5.60 -5.70 16.79
C LEU A 39 4.11 -5.41 17.04
N GLN A 40 3.62 -5.69 18.26
CA GLN A 40 2.24 -5.39 18.65
C GLN A 40 1.95 -3.88 18.52
N THR A 41 2.87 -3.03 18.98
CA THR A 41 2.74 -1.57 18.88
C THR A 41 2.67 -1.12 17.43
N ALA A 42 3.58 -1.59 16.57
CA ALA A 42 3.59 -1.29 15.14
C ALA A 42 2.29 -1.73 14.45
N MET A 43 1.80 -2.95 14.76
CA MET A 43 0.54 -3.46 14.23
C MET A 43 -0.66 -2.60 14.64
N ASN A 44 -0.70 -2.13 15.90
CA ASN A 44 -1.76 -1.25 16.39
C ASN A 44 -1.73 0.12 15.72
N ILE A 45 -0.55 0.71 15.53
CA ILE A 45 -0.38 1.99 14.82
C ILE A 45 -0.83 1.84 13.36
N SER A 46 -0.35 0.80 12.66
CA SER A 46 -0.77 0.49 11.29
C SER A 46 -2.30 0.33 11.22
N TRP A 47 -2.90 -0.26 12.25
CA TRP A 47 -4.33 -0.39 12.32
C TRP A 47 -5.07 0.93 12.46
N GLN A 48 -4.66 1.78 13.40
CA GLN A 48 -5.27 3.10 13.60
C GLN A 48 -5.17 3.95 12.33
N GLN A 49 -4.01 3.95 11.69
CA GLN A 49 -3.78 4.68 10.44
C GLN A 49 -4.68 4.19 9.31
N GLY A 50 -4.73 2.88 9.06
CA GLY A 50 -5.58 2.37 7.99
C GLY A 50 -7.07 2.50 8.29
N HIS A 51 -7.49 2.47 9.56
CA HIS A 51 -8.88 2.73 9.93
C HIS A 51 -9.25 4.19 9.69
N LYS A 52 -8.40 5.13 10.13
CA LYS A 52 -8.57 6.56 9.88
C LYS A 52 -8.66 6.84 8.37
N LYS A 53 -7.71 6.30 7.60
CA LYS A 53 -7.72 6.42 6.14
C LYS A 53 -9.01 5.89 5.52
N ALA A 54 -9.49 4.72 5.94
CA ALA A 54 -10.73 4.15 5.42
C ALA A 54 -11.97 5.02 5.72
N VAL A 55 -11.98 5.77 6.82
CA VAL A 55 -13.06 6.73 7.14
C VAL A 55 -12.93 7.98 6.27
N GLU A 56 -11.73 8.53 6.12
CA GLU A 56 -11.48 9.70 5.26
C GLU A 56 -11.81 9.40 3.78
N ASP A 57 -11.40 8.23 3.27
CA ASP A 57 -11.69 7.77 1.92
C ASP A 57 -13.20 7.60 1.69
N MET A 58 -13.94 7.16 2.73
CA MET A 58 -15.39 7.04 2.69
C MET A 58 -16.08 8.40 2.61
N GLU A 59 -15.63 9.39 3.40
CA GLU A 59 -16.14 10.76 3.36
C GLU A 59 -15.92 11.39 1.98
N ASN A 60 -14.73 11.18 1.39
CA ASN A 60 -14.43 11.64 0.04
C ASN A 60 -15.36 10.99 -1.01
N LEU A 61 -15.61 9.68 -0.90
CA LEU A 61 -16.53 8.98 -1.80
C LEU A 61 -17.95 9.56 -1.69
N GLU A 62 -18.45 9.77 -0.48
CA GLU A 62 -19.77 10.37 -0.27
C GLU A 62 -19.89 11.76 -0.91
N GLU A 63 -18.86 12.59 -0.78
CA GLU A 63 -18.83 13.92 -1.38
C GLU A 63 -18.84 13.87 -2.92
N ASP A 64 -18.09 12.95 -3.53
CA ASP A 64 -18.01 12.82 -4.98
C ASP A 64 -19.28 12.23 -5.59
N VAL A 65 -19.88 11.22 -4.95
CA VAL A 65 -21.19 10.68 -5.36
C VAL A 65 -22.26 11.76 -5.28
N HIS A 66 -22.20 12.62 -4.26
CA HIS A 66 -23.10 13.75 -4.12
C HIS A 66 -22.93 14.76 -5.27
N LYS A 67 -21.68 15.11 -5.62
CA LYS A 67 -21.37 16.01 -6.75
C LYS A 67 -21.79 15.44 -8.10
N ASN A 68 -21.74 14.12 -8.29
CA ASN A 68 -22.06 13.44 -9.54
C ASN A 68 -23.54 13.09 -9.70
N GLY A 69 -24.42 13.57 -8.81
CA GLY A 69 -25.86 13.41 -8.97
C GLY A 69 -26.43 12.10 -8.40
N ASN A 70 -25.71 11.44 -7.49
CA ASN A 70 -26.16 10.28 -6.72
C ASN A 70 -26.64 9.08 -7.56
N PRO A 71 -25.81 8.54 -8.46
CA PRO A 71 -26.18 7.33 -9.18
C PRO A 71 -26.43 6.17 -8.21
N ARG A 72 -27.45 5.36 -8.53
CA ARG A 72 -27.95 4.29 -7.65
C ARG A 72 -26.87 3.28 -7.24
N GLU A 73 -25.99 2.92 -8.17
CA GLU A 73 -24.92 1.94 -7.97
C GLU A 73 -23.84 2.44 -6.99
N GLU A 74 -23.50 3.74 -7.05
CA GLU A 74 -22.53 4.34 -6.13
C GLU A 74 -23.13 4.50 -4.72
N LEU A 75 -24.43 4.84 -4.62
CA LEU A 75 -25.14 4.87 -3.33
C LEU A 75 -25.19 3.49 -2.66
N GLU A 76 -25.34 2.41 -3.44
CA GLU A 76 -25.29 1.04 -2.92
C GLU A 76 -23.89 0.70 -2.43
N SER A 77 -22.86 1.08 -3.20
CA SER A 77 -21.45 0.89 -2.83
C SER A 77 -21.11 1.61 -1.53
N ILE A 78 -21.57 2.86 -1.37
CA ILE A 78 -21.46 3.63 -0.13
C ILE A 78 -22.08 2.88 1.04
N LYS A 79 -23.32 2.40 0.91
CA LYS A 79 -24.02 1.69 1.99
C LYS A 79 -23.28 0.41 2.40
N ARG A 80 -22.81 -0.37 1.42
CA ARG A 80 -22.03 -1.60 1.66
C ARG A 80 -20.70 -1.28 2.35
N ALA A 81 -20.02 -0.21 1.95
CA ALA A 81 -18.78 0.26 2.56
C ALA A 81 -18.97 0.72 4.02
N GLN A 82 -20.00 1.53 4.29
CA GLN A 82 -20.36 1.95 5.66
C GLN A 82 -20.67 0.74 6.54
N LEU A 83 -21.42 -0.24 6.02
CA LEU A 83 -21.75 -1.45 6.75
C LEU A 83 -20.50 -2.29 7.09
N LEU A 84 -19.55 -2.38 6.16
CA LEU A 84 -18.26 -3.03 6.36
C LEU A 84 -17.45 -2.33 7.46
N ILE A 85 -17.24 -1.01 7.35
CA ILE A 85 -16.52 -0.22 8.36
C ILE A 85 -17.16 -0.43 9.74
N LYS A 86 -18.49 -0.31 9.83
CA LYS A 86 -19.24 -0.49 11.08
C LYS A 86 -19.05 -1.88 11.68
N LYS A 87 -19.16 -2.94 10.88
CA LYS A 87 -19.00 -4.32 11.38
C LYS A 87 -17.56 -4.63 11.78
N THR A 88 -16.59 -4.15 11.02
CA THR A 88 -15.17 -4.30 11.36
C THR A 88 -14.82 -3.56 12.65
N THR A 89 -15.29 -2.32 12.83
CA THR A 89 -15.12 -1.56 14.08
C THR A 89 -15.70 -2.30 15.29
N LYS A 90 -16.88 -2.93 15.15
CA LYS A 90 -17.48 -3.72 16.22
C LYS A 90 -16.59 -4.90 16.66
N ILE A 91 -15.96 -5.57 15.71
CA ILE A 91 -15.05 -6.70 15.98
C ILE A 91 -13.73 -6.21 16.57
N ASN A 92 -13.24 -5.05 16.12
CA ASN A 92 -12.07 -4.42 16.74
C ASN A 92 -12.33 -4.11 18.22
N GLY A 93 -13.53 -3.64 18.56
CA GLY A 93 -13.94 -3.49 19.96
C GLY A 93 -13.97 -4.80 20.76
N LEU A 94 -14.10 -5.96 20.11
CA LEU A 94 -13.95 -7.27 20.77
C LEU A 94 -12.48 -7.65 20.92
N PHE A 95 -11.63 -7.40 19.91
CA PHE A 95 -10.19 -7.60 20.03
C PHE A 95 -9.59 -6.79 21.19
N GLU A 96 -9.94 -5.51 21.32
CA GLU A 96 -9.45 -4.67 22.43
C GLU A 96 -9.90 -5.19 23.80
N ARG A 97 -11.18 -5.60 23.91
CA ARG A 97 -11.69 -6.22 25.14
C ARG A 97 -10.94 -7.49 25.48
N THR A 98 -10.74 -8.38 24.52
CA THR A 98 -9.99 -9.63 24.72
C THR A 98 -8.51 -9.38 25.06
N ASN A 99 -7.89 -8.35 24.46
CA ASN A 99 -6.52 -7.94 24.73
C ASN A 99 -6.35 -7.39 26.16
N ASN A 100 -7.29 -6.55 26.62
CA ASN A 100 -7.28 -5.94 27.95
C ASN A 100 -7.72 -6.92 29.04
N GLN A 101 -8.60 -7.86 28.71
CA GLN A 101 -9.15 -8.86 29.62
C GLN A 101 -8.56 -10.26 29.39
N TRP A 102 -7.29 -10.34 28.99
CA TRP A 102 -6.60 -11.62 28.76
C TRP A 102 -6.66 -12.59 29.97
N HIS A 103 -6.77 -12.03 31.18
CA HIS A 103 -6.95 -12.78 32.41
C HIS A 103 -8.33 -13.49 32.53
N ASN A 104 -9.35 -13.06 31.78
CA ASN A 104 -10.71 -13.64 31.77
C ASN A 104 -10.79 -15.01 31.06
N GLY A 105 -9.66 -15.61 30.72
CA GLY A 105 -9.63 -17.04 30.43
C GLY A 105 -9.98 -17.44 29.00
N LYS A 106 -10.21 -18.75 28.84
CA LYS A 106 -10.60 -19.42 27.58
C LYS A 106 -11.89 -18.84 26.97
N GLN A 107 -12.80 -18.35 27.82
CA GLN A 107 -14.12 -17.86 27.41
C GLN A 107 -14.05 -16.59 26.54
N GLY A 108 -13.16 -15.64 26.86
CA GLY A 108 -12.96 -14.44 26.05
C GLY A 108 -12.38 -14.73 24.67
N PHE A 109 -11.49 -15.73 24.58
CA PHE A 109 -10.93 -16.20 23.31
C PHE A 109 -11.93 -16.96 22.46
N ASP A 110 -12.72 -17.85 23.06
CA ASP A 110 -13.75 -18.58 22.35
C ASP A 110 -14.84 -17.63 21.82
N ALA A 111 -15.18 -16.59 22.58
CA ALA A 111 -16.07 -15.52 22.13
C ALA A 111 -15.50 -14.75 20.93
N LEU A 112 -14.22 -14.34 21.00
CA LEU A 112 -13.54 -13.68 19.90
C LEU A 112 -13.51 -14.58 18.66
N LYS A 113 -13.09 -15.83 18.80
CA LYS A 113 -13.03 -16.81 17.70
C LYS A 113 -14.39 -16.97 17.00
N ARG A 114 -15.47 -17.08 17.76
CA ARG A 114 -16.83 -17.14 17.20
C ARG A 114 -17.22 -15.85 16.49
N ALA A 115 -16.89 -14.69 17.06
CA ALA A 115 -17.19 -13.40 16.46
C ALA A 115 -16.45 -13.19 15.14
N VAL A 116 -15.16 -13.56 15.07
CA VAL A 116 -14.40 -13.43 13.83
C VAL A 116 -14.88 -14.43 12.78
N LYS A 117 -15.19 -15.69 13.16
CA LYS A 117 -15.80 -16.64 12.23
C LYS A 117 -17.09 -16.08 11.63
N LYS A 118 -18.00 -15.59 12.47
CA LYS A 118 -19.26 -14.97 12.03
C LYS A 118 -19.04 -13.78 11.10
N HIS A 119 -17.95 -13.04 11.29
CA HIS A 119 -17.58 -11.94 10.40
C HIS A 119 -17.10 -12.42 9.05
N ALA A 120 -16.23 -13.42 9.02
CA ALA A 120 -15.74 -14.01 7.78
C ALA A 120 -16.91 -14.62 6.97
N ASP A 121 -17.80 -15.37 7.64
CA ASP A 121 -19.01 -15.91 7.03
C ASP A 121 -19.90 -14.80 6.44
N TRP A 122 -20.07 -13.68 7.18
CA TRP A 122 -20.79 -12.53 6.67
C TRP A 122 -20.08 -11.85 5.48
N ILE A 123 -18.74 -11.67 5.52
CA ILE A 123 -17.99 -11.09 4.39
C ILE A 123 -18.17 -11.94 3.14
N ASN A 124 -18.00 -13.26 3.26
CA ASN A 124 -18.15 -14.17 2.12
C ASN A 124 -19.57 -14.18 1.56
N SER A 125 -20.59 -13.97 2.41
CA SER A 125 -21.99 -13.87 1.96
C SER A 125 -22.33 -12.50 1.35
N GLU A 126 -21.83 -11.40 1.92
CA GLU A 126 -22.15 -10.03 1.50
C GLU A 126 -21.36 -9.60 0.27
N PHE A 127 -20.11 -10.06 0.18
CA PHE A 127 -19.14 -9.67 -0.85
C PHE A 127 -18.72 -10.86 -1.72
N GLY A 128 -19.57 -11.89 -1.80
CA GLY A 128 -19.33 -13.07 -2.66
C GLY A 128 -19.38 -12.75 -4.15
N ASP A 129 -19.90 -11.58 -4.53
CA ASP A 129 -19.79 -10.99 -5.87
C ASP A 129 -18.37 -10.53 -6.20
N PHE A 130 -17.53 -10.28 -5.19
CA PHE A 130 -16.12 -10.03 -5.38
C PHE A 130 -15.38 -11.37 -5.41
N ASP A 131 -14.61 -11.62 -6.47
CA ASP A 131 -13.66 -12.73 -6.59
C ASP A 131 -12.50 -12.52 -5.61
N LEU A 132 -12.81 -12.61 -4.32
CA LEU A 132 -11.87 -12.51 -3.21
C LEU A 132 -11.32 -13.91 -2.97
N GLU A 133 -10.00 -14.02 -2.79
CA GLU A 133 -9.42 -15.21 -2.16
C GLU A 133 -10.18 -15.44 -0.85
N LEU A 134 -10.95 -16.53 -0.78
CA LEU A 134 -11.82 -16.81 0.35
C LEU A 134 -11.02 -16.65 1.63
N VAL A 135 -11.54 -15.85 2.55
CA VAL A 135 -11.01 -15.73 3.91
C VAL A 135 -11.32 -17.05 4.57
N ASP A 136 -10.46 -18.05 4.35
CA ASP A 136 -10.73 -19.38 4.85
C ASP A 136 -10.77 -19.30 6.38
N PRO A 137 -11.95 -19.48 7.01
CA PRO A 137 -12.07 -19.41 8.46
C PRO A 137 -11.20 -20.49 9.13
N LYS A 138 -10.86 -21.56 8.40
CA LYS A 138 -9.99 -22.65 8.83
C LYS A 138 -8.50 -22.30 8.76
N HIS A 139 -8.06 -21.36 7.92
CA HIS A 139 -6.64 -20.98 7.81
C HIS A 139 -6.34 -19.61 8.43
N ALA A 140 -7.22 -18.63 8.26
CA ALA A 140 -7.00 -17.28 8.78
C ALA A 140 -7.08 -17.21 10.32
N LEU A 141 -7.87 -18.08 10.98
CA LEU A 141 -8.23 -17.93 12.40
C LEU A 141 -8.22 -19.22 13.24
N ALA A 142 -8.03 -20.40 12.64
CA ALA A 142 -8.15 -21.66 13.38
C ALA A 142 -6.90 -22.00 14.20
N LYS A 143 -5.71 -21.53 13.80
CA LYS A 143 -4.46 -21.72 14.54
C LYS A 143 -4.22 -20.58 15.54
N TYR A 144 -5.10 -20.45 16.52
CA TYR A 144 -4.64 -19.87 17.79
C TYR A 144 -3.80 -20.96 18.46
N PRO A 145 -2.52 -20.72 18.79
CA PRO A 145 -1.72 -21.68 19.54
C PRO A 145 -2.46 -21.99 20.84
N HIS A 146 -2.48 -23.26 21.23
CA HIS A 146 -3.07 -23.67 22.49
C HIS A 146 -2.47 -22.82 23.62
N ARG A 147 -3.35 -22.21 24.42
CA ARG A 147 -3.02 -21.30 25.53
C ARG A 147 -2.02 -21.89 26.54
N SER A 148 -1.81 -23.20 26.54
CA SER A 148 -1.01 -23.90 27.54
C SER A 148 0.45 -23.45 27.60
N ASN A 149 1.03 -22.94 26.48
CA ASN A 149 2.48 -22.65 26.43
C ASN A 149 2.86 -21.25 25.90
N ALA A 150 1.92 -20.38 25.54
CA ALA A 150 2.22 -19.07 24.96
C ALA A 150 2.34 -17.97 26.04
N THR A 151 3.36 -17.11 25.93
CA THR A 151 3.48 -15.94 26.81
C THR A 151 2.33 -14.96 26.56
N THR A 152 2.01 -14.13 27.56
CA THR A 152 0.98 -13.08 27.43
C THR A 152 1.27 -12.19 26.22
N ILE A 153 2.53 -11.78 26.04
CA ILE A 153 2.91 -10.89 24.94
C ILE A 153 2.83 -11.58 23.57
N ALA A 154 3.21 -12.86 23.46
CA ALA A 154 3.01 -13.61 22.23
C ALA A 154 1.53 -13.69 21.84
N THR A 155 0.65 -13.82 22.83
CA THR A 155 -0.79 -13.84 22.53
C THR A 155 -1.33 -12.47 22.14
N LYS A 156 -0.87 -11.40 22.78
CA LYS A 156 -1.24 -10.03 22.37
C LYS A 156 -0.76 -9.69 20.96
N ALA A 157 0.45 -10.11 20.61
CA ALA A 157 1.00 -9.96 19.26
C ALA A 157 0.14 -10.74 18.23
N LEU A 158 -0.26 -11.97 18.55
CA LEU A 158 -1.15 -12.76 17.69
C LEU A 158 -2.53 -12.11 17.51
N ILE A 159 -3.13 -11.57 18.58
CA ILE A 159 -4.37 -10.80 18.48
C ILE A 159 -4.19 -9.62 17.51
N ALA A 160 -3.10 -8.86 17.66
CA ALA A 160 -2.80 -7.72 16.81
C ALA A 160 -2.61 -8.14 15.34
N GLU A 161 -1.96 -9.27 15.08
CA GLU A 161 -1.81 -9.83 13.74
C GLU A 161 -3.18 -10.15 13.10
N LYS A 162 -4.09 -10.78 13.86
CA LYS A 162 -5.44 -11.10 13.37
C LYS A 162 -6.29 -9.87 13.12
N LYS A 163 -6.17 -8.86 13.98
CA LYS A 163 -6.79 -7.55 13.79
C LYS A 163 -6.31 -6.89 12.49
N LEU A 164 -5.02 -6.95 12.20
CA LEU A 164 -4.43 -6.44 10.97
C LEU A 164 -4.89 -7.21 9.72
N GLN A 165 -5.04 -8.54 9.80
CA GLN A 165 -5.55 -9.36 8.69
C GLN A 165 -6.98 -8.96 8.28
N ILE A 166 -7.87 -8.76 9.25
CA ILE A 166 -9.25 -8.31 8.99
C ILE A 166 -9.25 -6.91 8.36
N GLN A 167 -8.34 -6.04 8.80
CA GLN A 167 -8.23 -4.72 8.21
C GLN A 167 -7.69 -4.74 6.77
N ARG A 168 -6.71 -5.60 6.46
CA ARG A 168 -6.22 -5.77 5.09
C ARG A 168 -7.35 -6.21 4.16
N LEU A 169 -8.15 -7.16 4.62
CA LEU A 169 -9.35 -7.62 3.92
C LEU A 169 -10.35 -6.48 3.75
N GLN A 170 -10.64 -5.71 4.81
CA GLN A 170 -11.49 -4.52 4.72
C GLN A 170 -10.98 -3.56 3.63
N ALA A 171 -9.68 -3.26 3.59
CA ALA A 171 -9.11 -2.36 2.59
C ALA A 171 -9.28 -2.88 1.15
N VAL A 172 -9.10 -4.19 0.94
CA VAL A 172 -9.34 -4.81 -0.38
C VAL A 172 -10.81 -4.67 -0.80
N ILE A 173 -11.75 -4.93 0.11
CA ILE A 173 -13.19 -4.82 -0.17
C ILE A 173 -13.57 -3.36 -0.42
N LEU A 174 -13.09 -2.42 0.40
CA LEU A 174 -13.33 -0.99 0.20
C LEU A 174 -12.83 -0.50 -1.16
N ARG A 175 -11.66 -0.98 -1.60
CA ARG A 175 -11.16 -0.70 -2.95
C ARG A 175 -12.08 -1.25 -4.04
N LYS A 176 -12.59 -2.47 -3.88
CA LYS A 176 -13.55 -3.07 -4.83
C LYS A 176 -14.88 -2.30 -4.87
N LEU A 177 -15.26 -1.64 -3.77
CA LEU A 177 -16.42 -0.75 -3.67
C LEU A 177 -16.15 0.68 -4.16
N GLY A 178 -14.97 0.98 -4.71
CA GLY A 178 -14.62 2.32 -5.20
C GLY A 178 -14.30 3.33 -4.11
N VAL A 179 -14.21 2.92 -2.84
CA VAL A 179 -13.87 3.80 -1.71
C VAL A 179 -12.40 4.23 -1.76
N ASP A 180 -11.51 3.39 -2.29
CA ASP A 180 -10.08 3.70 -2.48
C ASP A 180 -9.81 4.12 -3.95
N GLU A 181 -10.59 5.05 -4.52
CA GLU A 181 -10.26 5.63 -5.84
C GLU A 181 -10.92 7.00 -6.15
N ILE A 182 -10.57 8.03 -5.38
CA ILE A 182 -10.59 9.43 -5.88
C ILE A 182 -9.15 9.98 -6.03
N THR A 183 -8.19 9.33 -5.38
CA THR A 183 -6.76 9.68 -5.46
C THR A 183 -5.86 8.56 -6.02
N PHE A 184 -6.41 7.40 -6.39
CA PHE A 184 -5.64 6.31 -7.00
C PHE A 184 -5.84 6.16 -8.51
N THR A 185 -5.83 7.26 -9.27
CA THR A 185 -5.30 7.18 -10.64
C THR A 185 -3.77 6.98 -10.59
N GLY A 186 -3.34 5.77 -10.23
CA GLY A 186 -1.97 5.30 -10.43
C GLY A 186 -0.86 6.18 -9.83
N CYS A 187 -0.62 6.08 -8.53
CA CYS A 187 0.73 6.31 -8.00
C CYS A 187 1.68 5.11 -8.25
N GLY A 188 1.31 4.19 -9.14
CA GLY A 188 2.30 3.54 -9.98
C GLY A 188 2.86 4.60 -10.93
N LEU A 189 3.94 5.27 -10.52
CA LEU A 189 4.81 6.01 -11.42
C LEU A 189 5.28 5.03 -12.52
N ARG A 190 4.48 4.84 -13.57
CA ARG A 190 4.99 4.46 -14.88
C ARG A 190 5.71 5.69 -15.42
N SER A 191 6.78 6.09 -14.74
CA SER A 191 7.78 6.97 -15.30
C SER A 191 8.59 6.10 -16.26
N TRP A 192 8.42 6.35 -17.54
CA TRP A 192 9.25 5.68 -18.53
C TRP A 192 10.38 6.65 -18.89
N GLN A 193 11.59 6.13 -18.87
CA GLN A 193 12.74 6.85 -19.38
C GLN A 193 12.71 6.74 -20.90
N ARG A 194 12.76 7.87 -21.60
CA ARG A 194 12.82 7.89 -23.06
C ARG A 194 14.07 8.64 -23.50
N VAL A 195 14.93 7.95 -24.25
CA VAL A 195 16.03 8.58 -24.96
C VAL A 195 15.50 9.01 -26.34
N VAL A 196 15.70 10.28 -26.69
CA VAL A 196 15.33 10.83 -28.00
C VAL A 196 16.62 11.28 -28.68
N PRO A 197 17.17 10.48 -29.61
CA PRO A 197 18.37 10.86 -30.32
C PRO A 197 18.07 11.90 -31.39
N GLN A 198 19.04 12.79 -31.66
CA GLN A 198 18.93 13.74 -32.78
C GLN A 198 19.01 13.03 -34.14
N THR A 199 19.77 11.94 -34.22
CA THR A 199 19.86 11.05 -35.38
C THR A 199 20.01 9.61 -34.92
N ASN A 200 19.40 8.66 -35.64
CA ASN A 200 19.56 7.24 -35.38
C ASN A 200 20.86 6.66 -35.96
N VAL A 201 21.58 7.44 -36.78
CA VAL A 201 22.82 7.03 -37.43
C VAL A 201 23.86 8.14 -37.30
N VAL A 202 25.08 7.77 -36.90
CA VAL A 202 26.27 8.64 -36.82
C VAL A 202 27.44 7.93 -37.50
N GLN A 203 28.34 8.69 -38.13
CA GLN A 203 29.55 8.12 -38.74
C GLN A 203 30.62 7.87 -37.67
N VAL A 204 31.57 6.98 -37.98
CA VAL A 204 32.69 6.69 -37.07
C VAL A 204 33.55 7.94 -36.92
N GLY A 205 33.74 8.39 -35.68
CA GLY A 205 34.48 9.60 -35.34
C GLY A 205 33.60 10.82 -35.00
N ASP A 206 32.29 10.74 -35.26
CA ASP A 206 31.34 11.81 -34.92
C ASP A 206 30.78 11.66 -33.50
N THR A 207 30.34 12.77 -32.92
CA THR A 207 29.69 12.81 -31.60
C THR A 207 28.22 12.43 -31.70
N TYR A 208 27.78 11.46 -30.89
CA TYR A 208 26.38 11.10 -30.73
C TYR A 208 25.71 11.95 -29.63
N THR A 209 24.63 12.66 -29.98
CA THR A 209 23.86 13.50 -29.05
C THR A 209 22.43 12.98 -28.93
N ALA A 210 21.97 12.78 -27.70
CA ALA A 210 20.60 12.38 -27.39
C ALA A 210 20.11 13.00 -26.09
N ASP A 211 18.81 13.30 -26.04
CA ASP A 211 18.16 13.83 -24.86
C ASP A 211 17.50 12.71 -24.06
N LEU A 212 17.67 12.72 -22.73
CA LEU A 212 17.01 11.79 -21.81
C LEU A 212 15.83 12.47 -21.13
N PHE A 213 14.63 11.95 -21.36
CA PHE A 213 13.40 12.44 -20.75
C PHE A 213 12.87 11.47 -19.71
N LEU A 214 12.44 12.03 -18.58
CA LEU A 214 11.59 11.34 -17.61
C LEU A 214 10.13 11.62 -17.97
N VAL A 215 9.48 10.68 -18.64
CA VAL A 215 8.09 10.84 -19.07
C VAL A 215 7.17 10.44 -17.92
N LYS A 216 6.40 11.41 -17.40
CA LYS A 216 5.32 11.15 -16.44
C LYS A 216 3.97 11.33 -17.14
N ILE A 217 3.29 10.22 -17.42
CA ILE A 217 1.91 10.26 -17.89
C ILE A 217 1.01 10.30 -16.66
N ARG A 218 0.49 11.47 -16.30
CA ARG A 218 -0.58 11.58 -15.31
C ARG A 218 -1.92 11.59 -16.02
N ARG A 219 -2.74 10.55 -15.80
CA ARG A 219 -4.17 10.58 -16.14
C ARG A 219 -4.90 11.36 -15.05
N TYR A 220 -4.77 12.67 -15.08
CA TYR A 220 -5.66 13.49 -14.27
C TYR A 220 -7.05 13.41 -14.89
N GLY A 221 -7.98 12.72 -14.23
CA GLY A 221 -9.42 12.83 -14.56
C GLY A 221 -9.90 14.28 -14.54
N SER A 222 -9.13 15.16 -13.87
CA SER A 222 -9.39 16.58 -13.75
C SER A 222 -8.81 17.49 -14.86
N LEU A 223 -8.11 16.94 -15.86
CA LEU A 223 -7.52 17.73 -16.94
C LEU A 223 -7.98 17.21 -18.31
N THR A 224 -8.80 18.00 -19.00
CA THR A 224 -9.06 17.75 -20.43
C THR A 224 -7.89 18.31 -21.24
N THR A 225 -7.03 17.44 -21.75
CA THR A 225 -5.90 17.84 -22.60
C THR A 225 -6.27 17.68 -24.06
N ARG A 226 -6.16 18.75 -24.85
CA ARG A 226 -6.29 18.70 -26.32
C ARG A 226 -4.95 19.00 -26.95
N MET A 227 -4.48 18.07 -27.78
CA MET A 227 -3.30 18.26 -28.62
C MET A 227 -3.73 18.71 -30.00
N TYR A 228 -3.10 19.77 -30.50
CA TYR A 228 -3.36 20.31 -31.83
C TYR A 228 -2.11 20.17 -32.71
N TYR A 229 -2.33 19.69 -33.93
CA TYR A 229 -1.36 19.66 -35.03
C TYR A 229 -1.99 20.32 -36.27
N ASN A 230 -1.36 21.34 -36.84
CA ASN A 230 -1.93 22.13 -37.94
C ASN A 230 -3.40 22.54 -37.68
N ASN A 231 -3.70 22.97 -36.45
CA ASN A 231 -5.05 23.31 -35.95
C ASN A 231 -6.09 22.16 -35.93
N LYS A 232 -5.69 20.91 -36.12
CA LYS A 232 -6.56 19.73 -35.97
C LYS A 232 -6.27 19.00 -34.66
N ILE A 233 -7.31 18.52 -33.98
CA ILE A 233 -7.18 17.75 -32.73
C ILE A 233 -6.68 16.34 -33.08
N THR A 234 -5.59 15.89 -32.46
CA THR A 234 -5.06 14.53 -32.62
C THR A 234 -5.21 13.77 -31.29
N GLY A 235 -6.07 12.74 -31.26
CA GLY A 235 -6.51 12.07 -30.02
C GLY A 235 -5.43 11.30 -29.26
N ASP A 236 -4.44 10.72 -29.97
CA ASP A 236 -3.62 9.66 -29.38
C ASP A 236 -2.18 10.11 -29.07
N GLY A 237 -1.86 11.40 -29.27
CA GLY A 237 -0.53 11.96 -29.07
C GLY A 237 0.56 11.50 -30.05
N ALA A 238 0.27 10.52 -30.92
CA ALA A 238 1.14 10.11 -32.01
C ALA A 238 0.95 11.04 -33.22
N VAL A 239 1.97 11.84 -33.51
CA VAL A 239 2.02 12.68 -34.71
C VAL A 239 2.75 11.92 -35.80
N ARG A 240 2.04 11.57 -36.88
CA ARG A 240 2.65 11.22 -38.16
C ARG A 240 2.55 12.44 -39.04
N PHE A 241 3.67 12.91 -39.57
CA PHE A 241 3.67 13.99 -40.55
C PHE A 241 4.40 13.53 -41.80
N GLU A 242 3.91 13.99 -42.95
CA GLU A 242 4.57 13.80 -44.22
C GLU A 242 5.65 14.86 -44.41
N VAL A 243 6.81 14.42 -44.85
CA VAL A 243 7.93 15.30 -45.14
C VAL A 243 7.75 15.86 -46.55
N LEU A 244 7.49 17.17 -46.65
CA LEU A 244 7.13 17.78 -47.93
C LEU A 244 8.34 18.16 -48.80
N GLN A 245 9.46 18.55 -48.17
CA GLN A 245 10.64 19.09 -48.87
C GLN A 245 11.95 18.62 -48.22
N ARG A 246 13.08 18.80 -48.90
CA ARG A 246 14.42 18.64 -48.30
C ARG A 246 14.84 19.90 -47.54
N GLY A 247 15.76 19.75 -46.59
CA GLY A 247 16.33 20.83 -45.79
C GLY A 247 15.80 20.91 -44.36
N LYS A 248 16.17 22.00 -43.67
CA LYS A 248 15.81 22.25 -42.26
C LYS A 248 14.35 22.65 -42.13
N GLN A 249 13.63 21.94 -41.29
CA GLN A 249 12.21 22.10 -41.03
C GLN A 249 11.92 22.05 -39.53
N TYR A 250 10.67 22.34 -39.18
CA TYR A 250 10.19 22.14 -37.82
C TYR A 250 8.71 21.79 -37.85
N TRP A 251 8.24 21.17 -36.77
CA TRP A 251 6.83 21.03 -36.51
C TRP A 251 6.49 21.66 -35.16
N GLU A 252 5.25 22.14 -35.04
CA GLU A 252 4.75 22.80 -33.83
C GLU A 252 3.60 21.99 -33.23
N ALA A 253 3.72 21.68 -31.95
CA ALA A 253 2.68 21.09 -31.13
C ALA A 253 2.07 22.16 -30.23
N LYS A 254 0.74 22.17 -30.09
CA LYS A 254 0.06 22.95 -29.05
C LYS A 254 -0.68 22.02 -28.10
N PHE A 255 -0.39 22.14 -26.82
CA PHE A 255 -1.07 21.42 -25.74
C PHE A 255 -1.88 22.42 -24.95
N ARG A 256 -3.21 22.33 -25.03
CA ARG A 256 -4.10 23.12 -24.19
C ARG A 256 -4.70 22.24 -23.11
N TYR A 257 -4.61 22.66 -21.87
CA TYR A 257 -5.23 21.98 -20.75
C TYR A 257 -6.06 22.95 -19.91
N TYR A 258 -7.17 22.41 -19.40
CA TYR A 258 -8.13 23.13 -18.56
C TYR A 258 -8.30 22.37 -17.26
N THR A 259 -8.43 23.09 -16.15
CA THR A 259 -8.92 22.51 -14.89
C THR A 259 -10.42 22.23 -14.99
N VAL A 260 -10.93 21.16 -14.35
CA VAL A 260 -12.39 20.84 -14.38
C VAL A 260 -13.26 22.00 -13.91
N ASP A 261 -12.77 22.76 -12.95
CA ASP A 261 -13.46 23.94 -12.41
C ASP A 261 -13.39 25.17 -13.34
N GLY A 262 -12.76 25.04 -14.53
CA GLY A 262 -12.68 26.06 -15.57
C GLY A 262 -11.79 27.26 -15.24
N LYS A 263 -11.16 27.29 -14.06
CA LYS A 263 -10.43 28.47 -13.56
C LYS A 263 -9.07 28.69 -14.21
N LYS A 264 -8.46 27.64 -14.76
CA LYS A 264 -7.16 27.72 -15.41
C LYS A 264 -7.21 27.12 -16.80
N ASP A 265 -6.87 27.94 -17.77
CA ASP A 265 -6.65 27.59 -19.17
C ASP A 265 -5.20 27.91 -19.51
N THR A 266 -4.44 26.91 -19.93
CA THR A 266 -3.03 27.10 -20.26
C THR A 266 -2.72 26.37 -21.56
N THR A 267 -2.03 27.09 -22.46
CA THR A 267 -1.53 26.54 -23.71
C THR A 267 0.00 26.51 -23.68
N ILE A 268 0.57 25.33 -23.88
CA ILE A 268 1.99 25.13 -24.07
C ILE A 268 2.24 24.91 -25.56
N VAL A 269 3.16 25.67 -26.13
CA VAL A 269 3.59 25.53 -27.53
C VAL A 269 4.99 24.95 -27.56
N GLN A 270 5.16 23.81 -28.24
CA GLN A 270 6.46 23.17 -28.41
C GLN A 270 6.81 23.13 -29.89
N LYS A 271 7.98 23.65 -30.25
CA LYS A 271 8.56 23.49 -31.59
C LYS A 271 9.62 22.40 -31.56
N VAL A 272 9.62 21.54 -32.56
CA VAL A 272 10.62 20.47 -32.72
C VAL A 272 11.22 20.61 -34.11
N TYR A 273 12.51 20.90 -34.15
CA TYR A 273 13.28 21.11 -35.37
C TYR A 273 13.81 19.77 -35.89
N TYR A 274 13.81 19.58 -37.20
CA TYR A 274 14.33 18.39 -37.87
C TYR A 274 14.91 18.75 -39.24
N GLU A 275 15.77 17.90 -39.79
CA GLU A 275 16.36 18.11 -41.12
C GLU A 275 16.14 16.90 -42.01
N VAL A 276 15.76 17.16 -43.25
CA VAL A 276 15.48 16.15 -44.25
C VAL A 276 16.61 16.19 -45.27
N LYS A 277 17.41 15.13 -45.32
CA LYS A 277 18.54 15.02 -46.24
C LYS A 277 18.12 14.43 -47.59
#